data_AF-A0A958HNK2-F1
#
_entry.id   AF-A0A958HNK2-F1
#
_cell.length_a   1.000
_cell.length_b   1.000
_cell.length_c   1.000
_cell.angle_alpha   90.00
_cell.angle_beta   90.00
_cell.angle_gamma   90.00
#
_symmetry.space_group_name_H-M   'P 1'
#
loop_
_entity.id
_entity.type
_entity.pdbx_description
1 polymer ?
#
loop_
_entity_poly.entity_id
_entity_poly.type
_entity_poly.pdbx_seq_one_letter_code
_entity_poly.pdbx_strand_id
1 'polypeptide(L)'
;MTETRLPGRIEQRPVRWLALLGVVVLLGLLAVLVWGSQRYGGVDGLVQRVKLEFAQPVEHPDLVPTPLAAAASGSAAMALLAEPSTPTPTATVAPPTATPIPADTPLLEAAAPETLRGEHEDTRPTSTPTDTPLPTDTPAPTPQVAPGAGVVLTGLAHYWQTWNNCGPATVSMNLSYYGSQVKQAEAAKFLKPDSDDKNVSPHELAAFARSQGFHAINRIDGDTEQLRQFINAGIPVLIETWLDHDGGMGHYRLVTGYDDST
;
A
#
# COMPACT_ATOMS: atom_id res chain seq x y z
N MET A 1 43.95 90.31 -13.39
CA MET A 1 43.86 88.93 -13.92
C MET A 1 42.87 88.18 -13.07
N THR A 2 41.66 88.00 -13.57
CA THR A 2 40.52 87.41 -12.85
C THR A 2 40.56 85.89 -13.06
N GLU A 3 40.71 85.12 -11.98
CA GLU A 3 40.59 83.67 -11.96
C GLU A 3 39.12 83.27 -12.22
N THR A 4 38.88 82.53 -13.30
CA THR A 4 37.60 81.84 -13.52
C THR A 4 37.75 80.40 -13.06
N ARG A 5 37.40 80.14 -11.80
CA ARG A 5 37.38 78.79 -11.22
C ARG A 5 36.11 78.06 -11.68
N LEU A 6 36.26 77.00 -12.48
CA LEU A 6 35.16 76.15 -12.94
C LEU A 6 34.45 75.47 -11.75
N PRO A 7 33.10 75.39 -11.73
CA PRO A 7 32.38 74.75 -10.64
C PRO A 7 32.65 73.24 -10.62
N GLY A 8 32.95 72.74 -9.42
CA GLY A 8 33.31 71.35 -9.16
C GLY A 8 32.23 70.36 -9.62
N ARG A 9 32.68 69.35 -10.34
CA ARG A 9 31.92 68.13 -10.67
C ARG A 9 31.64 67.39 -9.35
N ILE A 10 30.50 67.69 -8.72
CA ILE A 10 30.03 67.02 -7.50
C ILE A 10 30.00 65.49 -7.75
N GLU A 11 30.56 64.75 -6.81
CA GLU A 11 30.76 63.30 -6.80
C GLU A 11 29.47 62.50 -7.08
N GLN A 12 29.17 62.24 -8.35
CA GLN A 12 28.10 61.30 -8.71
C GLN A 12 28.53 59.82 -8.63
N ARG A 13 29.80 59.54 -8.31
CA ARG A 13 30.33 58.17 -8.28
C ARG A 13 29.65 57.29 -7.21
N PRO A 14 29.50 57.69 -5.93
CA PRO A 14 28.88 56.84 -4.93
C PRO A 14 27.38 56.60 -5.18
N VAL A 15 26.65 57.61 -5.66
CA VAL A 15 25.22 57.48 -5.99
C VAL A 15 24.99 56.52 -7.16
N ARG A 16 25.86 56.54 -8.17
CA ARG A 16 25.79 55.62 -9.32
C ARG A 16 26.12 54.17 -8.91
N TRP A 17 27.07 53.96 -8.01
CA TRP A 17 27.36 52.63 -7.47
C TRP A 17 26.23 52.07 -6.61
N LEU A 18 25.60 52.90 -5.77
CA LEU A 18 24.43 52.48 -5.00
C LEU A 18 23.23 52.17 -5.90
N ALA A 19 23.01 52.97 -6.95
CA ALA A 19 21.96 52.69 -7.94
C ALA A 19 22.23 51.39 -8.71
N LEU A 20 23.47 51.15 -9.15
CA LEU A 20 23.87 49.89 -9.80
C LEU A 20 23.69 48.69 -8.86
N LEU A 21 24.09 48.81 -7.60
CA LEU A 21 23.89 47.76 -6.60
C LEU A 21 22.40 47.48 -6.39
N GLY A 22 21.57 48.52 -6.28
CA GLY A 22 20.11 48.38 -6.18
C GLY A 22 19.51 47.66 -7.39
N VAL A 23 19.97 47.97 -8.61
CA VAL A 23 19.54 47.28 -9.83
C VAL A 23 19.97 45.82 -9.82
N VAL A 24 21.22 45.50 -9.44
CA VAL A 24 21.70 44.11 -9.37
C VAL A 24 20.89 43.30 -8.35
N VAL A 25 20.61 43.86 -7.17
CA VAL A 25 19.78 43.21 -6.16
C VAL A 25 18.36 42.98 -6.67
N LEU A 26 17.75 43.99 -7.31
CA LEU A 26 16.41 43.87 -7.89
C LEU A 26 16.36 42.78 -8.97
N LEU A 27 17.34 42.74 -9.86
CA LEU A 27 17.46 41.72 -10.90
C LEU A 27 17.68 40.33 -10.30
N GLY A 28 18.47 40.21 -9.24
CA GLY A 28 18.66 38.97 -8.49
C GLY A 28 17.35 38.48 -7.86
N LEU A 29 16.60 39.37 -7.21
CA LEU A 29 15.29 39.04 -6.62
C LEU A 29 14.28 38.64 -7.70
N LEU A 30 14.23 39.36 -8.83
CA LEU A 30 13.40 39.00 -9.98
C LEU A 30 13.79 37.63 -10.55
N ALA A 31 15.08 37.34 -10.68
CA ALA A 31 15.55 36.04 -11.15
C ALA A 31 15.11 34.91 -10.20
N VAL A 32 15.23 35.11 -8.88
CA VAL A 32 14.75 34.14 -7.88
C VAL A 32 13.23 33.97 -7.95
N LEU A 33 12.47 35.06 -8.11
CA LEU A 33 11.01 34.99 -8.26
C LEU A 33 10.58 34.28 -9.53
N VAL A 34 11.21 34.58 -10.66
CA VAL A 34 10.90 33.94 -11.96
C VAL A 34 11.28 32.46 -11.90
N TRP A 35 12.49 32.15 -11.45
CA TRP A 35 12.97 30.78 -11.32
C TRP A 35 12.11 29.99 -10.33
N GLY A 36 11.82 30.55 -9.16
CA GLY A 36 10.93 29.96 -8.16
C GLY A 36 9.52 29.74 -8.70
N SER A 37 8.95 30.72 -9.41
CA SER A 37 7.60 30.58 -9.98
C SER A 37 7.55 29.48 -11.05
N GLN A 38 8.56 29.38 -11.92
CA GLN A 38 8.66 28.28 -12.88
C GLN A 38 8.78 26.92 -12.18
N ARG A 39 9.59 26.87 -11.12
CA ARG A 39 9.89 25.68 -10.34
C ARG A 39 8.70 25.16 -9.53
N TYR A 40 7.81 26.04 -9.06
CA TYR A 40 6.68 25.69 -8.21
C TYR A 40 5.32 25.81 -8.91
N GLY A 41 5.29 25.84 -10.25
CA GLY A 41 4.02 25.83 -11.01
C GLY A 41 3.24 27.14 -10.93
N GLY A 42 3.91 28.25 -10.65
CA GLY A 42 3.35 29.59 -10.57
C GLY A 42 3.72 30.32 -9.29
N VAL A 43 3.24 31.56 -9.19
CA VAL A 43 3.47 32.42 -8.02
C VAL A 43 2.80 31.82 -6.78
N ASP A 44 1.62 31.20 -6.93
CA ASP A 44 0.89 30.60 -5.81
C ASP A 44 1.65 29.43 -5.18
N GLY A 45 2.25 28.55 -5.99
CA GLY A 45 3.08 27.46 -5.50
C GLY A 45 4.36 27.95 -4.83
N LEU A 46 4.99 29.00 -5.37
CA LEU A 46 6.14 29.65 -4.72
C LEU A 46 5.75 30.23 -3.35
N VAL A 47 4.61 30.92 -3.27
CA VAL A 47 4.10 31.48 -2.01
C VAL A 47 3.79 30.36 -1.01
N GLN A 48 3.19 29.25 -1.45
CA GLN A 48 2.96 28.10 -0.57
C GLN A 48 4.27 27.49 -0.05
N ARG A 49 5.29 27.35 -0.91
CA ARG A 49 6.61 26.86 -0.48
C ARG A 49 7.22 27.75 0.60
N VAL A 50 7.19 29.07 0.39
CA VAL A 50 7.69 30.04 1.38
C VAL A 50 6.91 29.93 2.68
N LYS A 51 5.57 29.84 2.60
CA LYS A 51 4.72 29.67 3.80
C LYS A 51 5.07 28.39 4.57
N LEU A 52 5.35 27.28 3.89
CA LEU A 52 5.72 26.01 4.53
C LEU A 52 7.10 26.08 5.19
N GLU A 53 8.06 26.79 4.58
CA GLU A 53 9.40 26.96 5.15
C GLU A 53 9.38 27.76 6.47
N PHE A 54 8.49 28.75 6.56
CA PHE A 54 8.35 29.62 7.73
C PHE A 54 7.18 29.25 8.65
N ALA A 55 6.43 28.21 8.32
CA ALA A 55 5.40 27.67 9.20
C ALA A 55 6.10 27.19 10.47
N GLN A 56 5.64 27.69 11.62
CA GLN A 56 6.12 27.18 12.91
C GLN A 56 5.81 25.68 12.96
N PRO A 57 6.71 24.85 13.51
CA PRO A 57 6.37 23.46 13.78
C PRO A 57 5.17 23.47 14.73
N VAL A 58 4.01 23.16 14.17
CA VAL A 58 2.83 22.86 14.98
C VAL A 58 3.18 21.56 15.69
N GLU A 59 3.02 21.50 17.02
CA GLU A 59 3.13 20.22 17.69
C GLU A 59 2.09 19.29 17.09
N HIS A 60 2.59 18.24 16.48
CA HIS A 60 1.76 17.31 15.79
C HIS A 60 1.82 15.95 16.48
N PRO A 61 0.71 15.22 16.57
CA PRO A 61 0.74 13.88 17.13
C PRO A 61 1.69 12.99 16.31
N ASP A 62 2.68 12.41 17.00
CA ASP A 62 3.64 11.46 16.42
C ASP A 62 3.02 10.08 16.17
N LEU A 63 1.82 9.85 16.71
CA LEU A 63 1.09 8.59 16.63
C LEU A 63 -0.31 8.82 16.08
N VAL A 64 -0.80 7.84 15.32
CA VAL A 64 -2.22 7.79 14.95
C VAL A 64 -3.10 7.55 16.20
N PRO A 65 -4.35 8.06 16.23
CA PRO A 65 -5.24 7.91 17.38
C PRO A 65 -5.35 6.46 17.86
N THR A 66 -5.28 6.25 19.18
CA THR A 66 -5.31 4.93 19.81
C THR A 66 -6.70 4.63 20.38
N PRO A 67 -7.49 3.73 19.76
CA PRO A 67 -8.51 2.96 20.48
C PRO A 67 -7.96 1.60 20.92
N LEU A 68 -8.57 1.03 21.96
CA LEU A 68 -8.12 -0.16 22.71
C LEU A 68 -8.00 -1.41 21.81
N ALA A 69 -6.94 -2.21 22.02
CA ALA A 69 -6.43 -3.22 21.08
C ALA A 69 -7.32 -4.45 20.84
N ALA A 70 -7.35 -4.92 19.58
CA ALA A 70 -7.70 -6.29 19.21
C ALA A 70 -6.45 -7.01 18.66
N ALA A 71 -6.15 -8.20 19.17
CA ALA A 71 -5.00 -9.01 18.78
C ALA A 71 -5.24 -9.68 17.43
N ALA A 72 -4.35 -9.47 16.45
CA ALA A 72 -4.42 -10.13 15.14
C ALA A 72 -3.59 -11.43 15.12
N SER A 73 -4.20 -12.51 14.64
CA SER A 73 -3.59 -13.84 14.47
C SER A 73 -2.93 -13.95 13.08
N GLY A 74 -1.60 -14.11 13.02
CA GLY A 74 -0.80 -14.01 11.79
C GLY A 74 -1.05 -15.03 10.67
N SER A 75 -1.82 -16.11 10.88
CA SER A 75 -2.09 -17.11 9.84
C SER A 75 -3.12 -16.66 8.80
N ALA A 76 -4.11 -15.85 9.18
CA ALA A 76 -5.15 -15.39 8.26
C ALA A 76 -4.63 -14.30 7.29
N ALA A 77 -3.71 -13.47 7.79
CA ALA A 77 -3.03 -12.42 7.04
C ALA A 77 -2.30 -12.93 5.79
N MET A 78 -1.58 -14.06 5.91
CA MET A 78 -0.82 -14.63 4.78
C MET A 78 -1.72 -15.20 3.68
N ALA A 79 -2.89 -15.76 4.03
CA ALA A 79 -3.84 -16.28 3.05
C ALA A 79 -4.44 -15.16 2.19
N LEU A 80 -4.68 -13.99 2.78
CA LEU A 80 -5.24 -12.83 2.09
C LEU A 80 -4.25 -12.17 1.10
N LEU A 81 -2.95 -12.40 1.30
CA LEU A 81 -1.88 -11.92 0.43
C LEU A 81 -1.53 -12.91 -0.70
N ALA A 82 -2.03 -14.15 -0.64
CA ALA A 82 -1.80 -15.16 -1.66
C ALA A 82 -2.57 -14.80 -2.95
N GLU A 83 -1.96 -15.04 -4.11
CA GLU A 83 -2.71 -14.94 -5.37
C GLU A 83 -3.74 -16.05 -5.47
N PRO A 84 -4.98 -15.77 -5.93
CA PRO A 84 -5.94 -16.82 -6.18
C PRO A 84 -5.32 -17.79 -7.18
N SER A 85 -5.12 -19.02 -6.74
CA SER A 85 -4.65 -20.09 -7.61
C SER A 85 -5.79 -20.42 -8.56
N THR A 86 -5.75 -19.92 -9.80
CA THR A 86 -6.62 -20.42 -10.85
C THR A 86 -6.29 -21.91 -11.03
N PRO A 87 -7.23 -22.84 -10.80
CA PRO A 87 -6.98 -24.23 -11.16
C PRO A 87 -6.77 -24.28 -12.67
N THR A 88 -5.60 -24.76 -13.10
CA THR A 88 -5.35 -25.11 -14.50
C THR A 88 -6.50 -25.99 -14.97
N PRO A 89 -7.28 -25.61 -16.00
CA PRO A 89 -8.35 -26.48 -16.48
C PRO A 89 -7.73 -27.75 -17.05
N THR A 90 -7.91 -28.86 -16.35
CA THR A 90 -7.71 -30.20 -16.89
C THR A 90 -8.64 -30.35 -18.09
N ALA A 91 -8.07 -30.42 -19.30
CA ALA A 91 -8.83 -30.67 -20.51
C ALA A 91 -9.42 -32.09 -20.45
N THR A 92 -10.68 -32.19 -20.04
CA THR A 92 -11.48 -33.41 -20.16
C THR A 92 -11.81 -33.62 -21.64
N VAL A 93 -11.16 -34.60 -22.26
CA VAL A 93 -11.52 -35.08 -23.60
C VAL A 93 -12.88 -35.76 -23.51
N ALA A 94 -13.89 -35.20 -24.17
CA ALA A 94 -15.23 -35.77 -24.25
C ALA A 94 -15.28 -36.92 -25.27
N PRO A 95 -15.85 -38.09 -24.94
CA PRO A 95 -16.18 -39.13 -25.92
C PRO A 95 -17.44 -38.75 -26.72
N PRO A 96 -17.60 -39.24 -27.97
CA PRO A 96 -18.74 -38.88 -28.81
C PRO A 96 -20.06 -39.52 -28.35
N THR A 97 -21.10 -38.71 -28.40
CA THR A 97 -22.52 -38.96 -28.09
C THR A 97 -23.14 -40.07 -28.93
N ALA A 98 -23.84 -41.01 -28.27
CA ALA A 98 -24.83 -41.88 -28.90
C ALA A 98 -26.26 -41.48 -28.45
N THR A 99 -27.13 -41.25 -29.43
CA THR A 99 -28.55 -40.88 -29.28
C THR A 99 -29.41 -42.05 -28.76
N PRO A 100 -30.45 -41.84 -27.92
CA PRO A 100 -31.22 -42.91 -27.29
C PRO A 100 -32.46 -43.33 -28.10
N ILE A 101 -32.88 -44.60 -27.96
CA ILE A 101 -34.20 -45.12 -28.36
C ILE A 101 -34.76 -45.96 -27.19
N PRO A 102 -36.07 -45.88 -26.85
CA PRO A 102 -36.62 -46.42 -25.60
C PRO A 102 -37.37 -47.77 -25.73
N ALA A 103 -37.74 -48.29 -24.55
CA ALA A 103 -38.82 -49.23 -24.21
C ALA A 103 -38.57 -50.75 -24.37
N ASP A 104 -38.44 -51.48 -23.25
CA ASP A 104 -39.49 -52.34 -22.65
C ASP A 104 -38.92 -53.37 -21.66
N THR A 105 -39.61 -53.51 -20.52
CA THR A 105 -39.55 -54.60 -19.51
C THR A 105 -40.39 -55.79 -20.06
N PRO A 106 -40.14 -57.11 -19.83
CA PRO A 106 -39.88 -57.70 -18.50
C PRO A 106 -39.08 -59.04 -18.40
N LEU A 107 -38.75 -59.39 -17.14
CA LEU A 107 -38.65 -60.70 -16.44
C LEU A 107 -38.19 -62.01 -17.15
N LEU A 108 -37.32 -62.72 -16.41
CA LEU A 108 -37.22 -64.18 -16.15
C LEU A 108 -36.05 -65.02 -16.71
N GLU A 109 -35.45 -65.75 -15.76
CA GLU A 109 -34.97 -67.14 -15.79
C GLU A 109 -33.64 -67.53 -16.48
N ALA A 110 -32.70 -67.92 -15.61
CA ALA A 110 -31.79 -69.07 -15.64
C ALA A 110 -30.98 -69.43 -16.91
N ALA A 111 -29.65 -69.49 -16.73
CA ALA A 111 -28.87 -70.70 -16.97
C ALA A 111 -27.46 -70.57 -16.36
N ALA A 112 -27.16 -71.44 -15.39
CA ALA A 112 -25.82 -71.95 -15.07
C ALA A 112 -25.40 -72.96 -16.19
N PRO A 113 -24.22 -73.63 -16.20
CA PRO A 113 -23.30 -73.83 -15.08
C PRO A 113 -21.79 -73.86 -15.39
N GLU A 114 -21.03 -74.12 -14.32
CA GLU A 114 -19.79 -74.93 -14.28
C GLU A 114 -18.52 -74.33 -14.92
N THR A 115 -17.33 -74.34 -14.30
CA THR A 115 -16.72 -75.46 -13.56
C THR A 115 -15.42 -75.01 -12.85
N LEU A 116 -15.17 -75.64 -11.69
CA LEU A 116 -13.86 -76.08 -11.14
C LEU A 116 -12.84 -75.03 -10.61
N ARG A 117 -12.04 -75.25 -9.56
CA ARG A 117 -11.97 -76.20 -8.42
C ARG A 117 -10.68 -75.88 -7.65
N GLY A 118 -10.76 -75.86 -6.32
CA GLY A 118 -9.65 -76.05 -5.36
C GLY A 118 -8.81 -74.80 -5.09
N GLU A 119 -8.21 -74.59 -3.93
CA GLU A 119 -8.07 -75.31 -2.64
C GLU A 119 -7.30 -74.31 -1.75
N HIS A 120 -7.30 -74.51 -0.42
CA HIS A 120 -6.48 -73.82 0.59
C HIS A 120 -7.02 -72.46 1.09
N GLU A 121 -6.96 -72.11 2.37
CA GLU A 121 -6.68 -72.80 3.63
C GLU A 121 -7.03 -71.75 4.70
N ASP A 122 -7.70 -72.19 5.76
CA ASP A 122 -8.13 -71.37 6.88
C ASP A 122 -6.92 -70.78 7.62
N THR A 123 -6.75 -69.45 7.53
CA THR A 123 -5.95 -68.68 8.51
C THR A 123 -6.68 -67.40 8.88
N ARG A 124 -7.50 -67.51 9.93
CA ARG A 124 -8.02 -66.39 10.72
C ARG A 124 -6.89 -65.46 11.18
N PRO A 125 -6.86 -64.16 10.79
CA PRO A 125 -5.95 -63.22 11.43
C PRO A 125 -6.48 -62.80 12.82
N THR A 126 -5.62 -62.96 13.82
CA THR A 126 -5.78 -62.40 15.17
C THR A 126 -5.62 -60.89 15.09
N SER A 127 -6.69 -60.13 15.38
CA SER A 127 -6.63 -58.67 15.48
C SER A 127 -5.88 -58.27 16.76
N THR A 128 -4.71 -57.66 16.59
CA THR A 128 -3.99 -56.94 17.65
C THR A 128 -4.74 -55.63 17.92
N PRO A 129 -4.96 -55.20 19.18
CA PRO A 129 -5.56 -53.89 19.44
C PRO A 129 -4.59 -52.79 19.00
N THR A 130 -5.00 -52.02 18.01
CA THR A 130 -4.33 -50.78 17.57
C THR A 130 -4.53 -49.70 18.62
N ASP A 131 -3.43 -49.07 19.06
CA ASP A 131 -3.44 -47.89 19.91
C ASP A 131 -4.35 -46.81 19.32
N THR A 132 -5.35 -46.41 20.09
CA THR A 132 -6.26 -45.31 19.75
C THR A 132 -5.48 -44.00 19.81
N PRO A 133 -5.40 -43.19 18.73
CA PRO A 133 -4.78 -41.87 18.84
C PRO A 133 -5.59 -41.01 19.81
N LEU A 134 -4.89 -40.42 20.79
CA LEU A 134 -5.43 -39.43 21.71
C LEU A 134 -6.04 -38.27 20.90
N PRO A 135 -7.20 -37.70 21.29
CA PRO A 135 -7.81 -36.61 20.55
C PRO A 135 -6.83 -35.45 20.41
N THR A 136 -6.55 -35.09 19.15
CA THR A 136 -5.84 -33.86 18.79
C THR A 136 -6.62 -32.68 19.37
N ASP A 137 -5.95 -31.82 20.13
CA ASP A 137 -6.48 -30.54 20.59
C ASP A 137 -7.03 -29.78 19.37
N THR A 138 -8.35 -29.68 19.32
CA THR A 138 -9.03 -28.86 18.32
C THR A 138 -8.66 -27.41 18.61
N PRO A 139 -8.04 -26.67 17.68
CA PRO A 139 -7.73 -25.26 17.91
C PRO A 139 -9.05 -24.54 18.26
N ALA A 140 -9.06 -23.87 19.41
CA ALA A 140 -10.20 -23.10 19.87
C ALA A 140 -10.63 -22.13 18.75
N PRO A 141 -11.93 -21.95 18.50
CA PRO A 141 -12.39 -21.00 17.49
C PRO A 141 -11.83 -19.62 17.83
N THR A 142 -11.13 -19.03 16.86
CA THR A 142 -10.68 -17.63 16.91
C THR A 142 -11.87 -16.76 17.29
N PRO A 143 -11.75 -15.82 18.26
CA PRO A 143 -12.84 -14.93 18.62
C PRO A 143 -13.33 -14.20 17.36
N GLN A 144 -14.53 -14.57 16.90
CA GLN A 144 -15.18 -13.86 15.81
C GLN A 144 -15.57 -12.49 16.36
N VAL A 145 -14.94 -11.44 15.83
CA VAL A 145 -15.27 -10.04 16.15
C VAL A 145 -16.78 -9.87 15.96
N ALA A 146 -17.46 -9.40 17.00
CA ALA A 146 -18.91 -9.28 16.99
C ALA A 146 -19.36 -8.34 15.85
N PRO A 147 -20.47 -8.64 15.15
CA PRO A 147 -21.01 -7.75 14.12
C PRO A 147 -21.42 -6.42 14.75
N GLY A 148 -20.85 -5.31 14.26
CA GLY A 148 -21.11 -3.95 14.74
C GLY A 148 -19.92 -3.24 15.40
N ALA A 149 -18.77 -3.90 15.55
CA ALA A 149 -17.55 -3.26 16.02
C ALA A 149 -16.61 -2.97 14.84
N GLY A 150 -16.31 -1.70 14.59
CA GLY A 150 -15.19 -1.30 13.75
C GLY A 150 -13.85 -1.82 14.28
N VAL A 151 -12.83 -1.86 13.42
CA VAL A 151 -11.47 -2.23 13.80
C VAL A 151 -10.53 -1.07 13.50
N VAL A 152 -9.61 -0.77 14.40
CA VAL A 152 -8.54 0.21 14.19
C VAL A 152 -7.21 -0.38 14.64
N LEU A 153 -6.26 -0.41 13.71
CA LEU A 153 -4.87 -0.78 13.92
C LEU A 153 -4.14 0.40 14.57
N THR A 154 -3.35 0.09 15.60
CA THR A 154 -2.64 1.08 16.42
C THR A 154 -1.14 0.84 16.42
N GLY A 155 -0.37 1.75 17.02
CA GLY A 155 1.10 1.64 17.10
C GLY A 155 1.84 2.13 15.85
N LEU A 156 1.15 2.73 14.88
CA LEU A 156 1.78 3.34 13.72
C LEU A 156 2.36 4.71 14.09
N ALA A 157 3.58 4.98 13.64
CA ALA A 157 4.15 6.31 13.63
C ALA A 157 3.44 7.16 12.56
N HIS A 158 3.14 8.40 12.91
CA HIS A 158 2.61 9.38 12.00
C HIS A 158 3.75 10.26 11.44
N TYR A 159 3.74 10.47 10.13
CA TYR A 159 4.71 11.33 9.45
C TYR A 159 3.97 12.41 8.66
N TRP A 160 4.21 13.66 9.01
CA TRP A 160 3.74 14.81 8.25
C TRP A 160 4.45 14.85 6.92
N GLN A 161 3.70 14.74 5.82
CA GLN A 161 4.32 14.74 4.50
C GLN A 161 5.09 16.05 4.27
N THR A 162 6.31 15.91 3.78
CA THR A 162 7.02 17.06 3.20
C THR A 162 6.53 17.31 1.76
N TRP A 163 6.99 18.40 1.17
CA TRP A 163 6.67 18.77 -0.21
C TRP A 163 6.83 17.60 -1.19
N ASN A 164 5.79 17.31 -1.97
CA ASN A 164 5.72 16.23 -2.97
C ASN A 164 6.06 14.82 -2.44
N ASN A 165 5.86 14.58 -1.14
CA ASN A 165 6.36 13.37 -0.48
C ASN A 165 5.26 12.43 0.04
N CYS A 166 4.05 12.48 -0.53
CA CYS A 166 2.93 11.64 -0.10
C CYS A 166 3.27 10.14 -0.13
N GLY A 167 3.87 9.63 -1.22
CA GLY A 167 4.28 8.23 -1.31
C GLY A 167 5.31 7.83 -0.24
N PRO A 168 6.48 8.50 -0.17
CA PRO A 168 7.50 8.20 0.84
C PRO A 168 7.03 8.38 2.29
N ALA A 169 6.18 9.38 2.57
CA ALA A 169 5.60 9.54 3.90
C ALA A 169 4.66 8.37 4.26
N THR A 170 3.75 8.02 3.36
CA THR A 170 2.74 6.99 3.61
C THR A 170 3.34 5.59 3.69
N VAL A 171 4.34 5.26 2.86
CA VAL A 171 5.03 3.96 2.99
C VAL A 171 5.85 3.89 4.27
N SER A 172 6.50 4.96 4.70
CA SER A 172 7.17 5.01 6.01
C SER A 172 6.19 4.83 7.17
N MET A 173 5.00 5.45 7.11
CA MET A 173 3.94 5.22 8.11
C MET A 173 3.50 3.76 8.13
N ASN A 174 3.27 3.17 6.95
CA ASN A 174 2.88 1.76 6.83
C ASN A 174 3.93 0.82 7.43
N LEU A 175 5.21 0.98 7.03
CA LEU A 175 6.29 0.13 7.53
C LEU A 175 6.54 0.28 9.04
N SER A 176 6.20 1.44 9.63
CA SER A 176 6.33 1.63 11.08
C SER A 176 5.43 0.71 11.90
N TYR A 177 4.29 0.28 11.35
CA TYR A 177 3.41 -0.71 11.97
C TYR A 177 4.14 -2.04 12.21
N TYR A 178 5.08 -2.37 11.33
CA TYR A 178 5.92 -3.57 11.42
C TYR A 178 7.26 -3.30 12.13
N GLY A 179 7.38 -2.18 12.86
CA GLY A 179 8.57 -1.82 13.63
C GLY A 179 9.68 -1.10 12.85
N SER A 180 9.48 -0.83 11.56
CA SER A 180 10.48 -0.11 10.75
C SER A 180 10.67 1.32 11.25
N GLN A 181 11.93 1.75 11.30
CA GLN A 181 12.32 3.12 11.68
C GLN A 181 12.58 4.02 10.46
N VAL A 182 12.41 3.48 9.25
CA VAL A 182 12.70 4.19 8.01
C VAL A 182 11.80 5.41 7.86
N LYS A 183 12.41 6.57 7.75
CA LYS A 183 11.71 7.86 7.65
C LYS A 183 11.49 8.25 6.18
N GLN A 184 10.52 9.13 5.95
CA GLN A 184 10.14 9.56 4.60
C GLN A 184 11.31 10.14 3.77
N ALA A 185 12.31 10.74 4.43
CA ALA A 185 13.49 11.30 3.76
C ALA A 185 14.44 10.20 3.23
N GLU A 186 14.50 9.06 3.91
CA GLU A 186 15.26 7.90 3.44
C GLU A 186 14.51 7.18 2.31
N ALA A 187 13.20 6.99 2.48
CA ALA A 187 12.33 6.44 1.44
C ALA A 187 12.39 7.28 0.15
N ALA A 188 12.38 8.61 0.27
CA ALA A 188 12.48 9.52 -0.88
C ALA A 188 13.78 9.37 -1.68
N LYS A 189 14.91 9.02 -1.04
CA LYS A 189 16.18 8.81 -1.77
C LYS A 189 16.10 7.66 -2.77
N PHE A 190 15.28 6.65 -2.46
CA PHE A 190 15.04 5.51 -3.34
C PHE A 190 13.94 5.83 -4.36
N LEU A 191 12.83 6.40 -3.89
CA LEU A 191 11.60 6.57 -4.66
C LEU A 191 11.59 7.83 -5.55
N LYS A 192 12.43 8.82 -5.26
CA LYS A 192 12.39 10.15 -5.89
C LYS A 192 13.79 10.56 -6.36
N PRO A 193 14.31 9.93 -7.45
CA PRO A 193 15.55 10.39 -8.07
C PRO A 193 15.42 11.84 -8.56
N ASP A 194 14.22 12.22 -8.99
CA ASP A 194 13.83 13.63 -9.14
C ASP A 194 12.99 14.08 -7.93
N SER A 195 13.52 15.03 -7.16
CA SER A 195 12.82 15.64 -6.02
C SER A 195 11.56 16.42 -6.43
N ASP A 196 11.43 16.77 -7.71
CA ASP A 196 10.28 17.47 -8.27
C ASP A 196 9.08 16.59 -8.58
N ASP A 197 9.32 15.29 -8.72
CA ASP A 197 8.26 14.36 -9.03
C ASP A 197 7.15 14.50 -7.98
N LYS A 198 5.90 14.59 -8.40
CA LYS A 198 4.75 14.79 -7.50
C LYS A 198 4.15 13.46 -7.07
N ASN A 199 4.41 12.40 -7.82
CA ASN A 199 3.89 11.07 -7.53
C ASN A 199 5.02 10.04 -7.49
N VAL A 200 4.68 8.83 -7.08
CA VAL A 200 5.50 7.63 -7.15
C VAL A 200 4.51 6.53 -7.48
N SER A 201 4.82 5.58 -8.37
CA SER A 201 3.87 4.52 -8.71
C SER A 201 3.68 3.51 -7.56
N PRO A 202 2.51 2.85 -7.44
CA PRO A 202 2.29 1.86 -6.39
C PRO A 202 3.28 0.68 -6.44
N HIS A 203 3.72 0.30 -7.64
CA HIS A 203 4.73 -0.73 -7.83
C HIS A 203 6.10 -0.31 -7.25
N GLU A 204 6.51 0.95 -7.38
CA GLU A 204 7.76 1.46 -6.80
C GLU A 204 7.70 1.45 -5.28
N LEU A 205 6.56 1.81 -4.67
CA LEU A 205 6.36 1.69 -3.22
C LEU A 205 6.49 0.25 -2.75
N ALA A 206 5.88 -0.71 -3.47
CA ALA A 206 6.03 -2.14 -3.17
C ALA A 206 7.47 -2.61 -3.36
N ALA A 207 8.18 -2.14 -4.39
CA ALA A 207 9.59 -2.45 -4.61
C ALA A 207 10.47 -1.91 -3.48
N PHE A 208 10.20 -0.71 -2.99
CA PHE A 208 10.88 -0.13 -1.83
C PHE A 208 10.62 -0.94 -0.56
N ALA A 209 9.36 -1.26 -0.24
CA ALA A 209 9.06 -2.10 0.93
C ALA A 209 9.79 -3.46 0.86
N ARG A 210 9.85 -4.07 -0.32
CA ARG A 210 10.62 -5.31 -0.55
C ARG A 210 12.12 -5.12 -0.37
N SER A 211 12.68 -4.00 -0.80
CA SER A 211 14.12 -3.70 -0.58
C SER A 211 14.46 -3.51 0.90
N GLN A 212 13.48 -3.16 1.73
CA GLN A 212 13.60 -3.09 3.19
C GLN A 212 13.37 -4.44 3.89
N GLY A 213 13.16 -5.53 3.13
CA GLY A 213 12.97 -6.88 3.68
C GLY A 213 11.52 -7.27 4.00
N PHE A 214 10.53 -6.46 3.59
CA PHE A 214 9.12 -6.76 3.79
C PHE A 214 8.52 -7.53 2.60
N HIS A 215 7.43 -8.24 2.86
CA HIS A 215 6.57 -8.74 1.79
C HIS A 215 5.57 -7.66 1.40
N ALA A 216 5.64 -7.20 0.15
CA ALA A 216 4.71 -6.22 -0.39
C ALA A 216 4.25 -6.62 -1.79
N ILE A 217 2.94 -6.50 -2.01
CA ILE A 217 2.26 -6.76 -3.28
C ILE A 217 1.49 -5.50 -3.68
N ASN A 218 1.44 -5.25 -4.99
CA ASN A 218 0.57 -4.23 -5.56
C ASN A 218 -0.62 -4.92 -6.22
N ARG A 219 -1.84 -4.42 -5.98
CA ARG A 219 -3.08 -4.91 -6.57
C ARG A 219 -3.91 -3.73 -7.05
N ILE A 220 -4.78 -3.99 -8.01
CA ILE A 220 -5.74 -3.02 -8.55
C ILE A 220 -7.16 -3.57 -8.32
N ASP A 221 -8.16 -2.71 -8.49
CA ASP A 221 -9.59 -3.06 -8.38
C ASP A 221 -10.03 -3.56 -6.99
N GLY A 222 -9.39 -3.03 -5.93
CA GLY A 222 -9.79 -3.30 -4.56
C GLY A 222 -11.10 -2.59 -4.18
N ASP A 223 -11.87 -3.21 -3.28
CA ASP A 223 -13.12 -2.66 -2.74
C ASP A 223 -13.13 -2.55 -1.21
N THR A 224 -14.18 -1.95 -0.66
CA THR A 224 -14.30 -1.74 0.79
C THR A 224 -14.38 -3.03 1.60
N GLU A 225 -14.91 -4.10 1.01
CA GLU A 225 -15.02 -5.40 1.69
C GLU A 225 -13.64 -6.05 1.81
N GLN A 226 -12.84 -6.02 0.75
CA GLN A 226 -11.46 -6.47 0.79
C GLN A 226 -10.63 -5.64 1.78
N LEU A 227 -10.81 -4.32 1.82
CA LEU A 227 -10.13 -3.47 2.82
C LEU A 227 -10.50 -3.91 4.25
N ARG A 228 -11.77 -4.16 4.55
CA ARG A 228 -12.19 -4.69 5.87
C ARG A 228 -11.50 -6.01 6.18
N GLN A 229 -11.40 -6.93 5.21
CA GLN A 229 -10.72 -8.21 5.41
C GLN A 229 -9.24 -8.03 5.75
N PHE A 230 -8.53 -7.12 5.07
CA PHE A 230 -7.12 -6.82 5.39
C PHE A 230 -6.98 -6.21 6.79
N ILE A 231 -7.83 -5.25 7.15
CA ILE A 231 -7.81 -4.62 8.47
C ILE A 231 -8.13 -5.63 9.57
N ASN A 232 -9.14 -6.49 9.38
CA ASN A 232 -9.47 -7.58 10.31
C ASN A 232 -8.33 -8.60 10.46
N ALA A 233 -7.53 -8.78 9.41
CA ALA A 233 -6.33 -9.60 9.45
C ALA A 233 -5.10 -8.88 10.07
N GLY A 234 -5.24 -7.64 10.53
CA GLY A 234 -4.15 -6.87 11.11
C GLY A 234 -3.17 -6.32 10.07
N ILE A 235 -3.58 -6.14 8.81
CA ILE A 235 -2.76 -5.63 7.72
C ILE A 235 -3.23 -4.20 7.36
N PRO A 236 -2.46 -3.14 7.65
CA PRO A 236 -2.78 -1.80 7.15
C PRO A 236 -2.55 -1.71 5.64
N VAL A 237 -3.48 -1.07 4.93
CA VAL A 237 -3.47 -1.01 3.46
C VAL A 237 -3.13 0.40 2.99
N LEU A 238 -2.11 0.53 2.15
CA LEU A 238 -1.76 1.77 1.48
C LEU A 238 -2.54 1.85 0.16
N ILE A 239 -3.30 2.92 -0.05
CA ILE A 239 -4.13 3.12 -1.23
C ILE A 239 -3.76 4.42 -1.95
N GLU A 240 -3.84 4.41 -3.28
CA GLU A 240 -3.77 5.62 -4.11
C GLU A 240 -5.19 6.15 -4.35
N THR A 241 -5.36 7.45 -4.20
CA THR A 241 -6.64 8.16 -4.31
C THR A 241 -6.40 9.51 -4.95
N TRP A 242 -7.42 10.14 -5.53
CA TRP A 242 -7.26 11.48 -6.08
C TRP A 242 -7.14 12.53 -4.96
N LEU A 243 -6.18 13.45 -5.10
CA LEU A 243 -6.16 14.71 -4.33
C LEU A 243 -6.96 15.78 -5.06
N ASP A 244 -6.73 15.88 -6.36
CA ASP A 244 -7.43 16.77 -7.28
C ASP A 244 -7.66 16.01 -8.59
N HIS A 245 -8.92 15.83 -8.96
CA HIS A 245 -9.32 15.12 -10.18
C HIS A 245 -8.98 15.95 -11.43
N ASP A 246 -9.12 17.28 -11.35
CA ASP A 246 -8.92 18.17 -12.50
C ASP A 246 -7.43 18.41 -12.77
N GLY A 247 -6.61 18.34 -11.72
CA GLY A 247 -5.15 18.39 -11.79
C GLY A 247 -4.46 17.05 -12.08
N GLY A 248 -5.21 15.93 -12.08
CA GLY A 248 -4.67 14.59 -12.30
C GLY A 248 -3.64 14.15 -11.25
N MET A 249 -3.75 14.66 -10.01
CA MET A 249 -2.78 14.40 -8.95
C MET A 249 -3.27 13.31 -8.00
N GLY A 250 -2.62 12.15 -8.06
CA GLY A 250 -2.78 11.05 -7.11
C GLY A 250 -2.19 11.40 -5.73
N HIS A 251 -2.68 10.72 -4.71
CA HIS A 251 -2.27 10.89 -3.32
C HIS A 251 -2.46 9.61 -2.53
N TYR A 252 -1.47 9.31 -1.69
CA TYR A 252 -1.44 8.09 -0.92
C TYR A 252 -2.02 8.26 0.46
N ARG A 253 -2.97 7.39 0.79
CA ARG A 253 -3.60 7.31 2.10
C ARG A 253 -3.30 5.95 2.72
N LEU A 254 -3.16 5.93 4.04
CA LEU A 254 -2.98 4.70 4.80
C LEU A 254 -4.28 4.36 5.51
N VAL A 255 -4.90 3.26 5.13
CA VAL A 255 -6.09 2.72 5.79
C VAL A 255 -5.61 1.90 6.98
N THR A 256 -5.97 2.35 8.19
CA THR A 256 -5.65 1.67 9.44
C THR A 256 -6.88 1.16 10.16
N GLY A 257 -8.08 1.44 9.68
CA GLY A 257 -9.30 1.04 10.36
C GLY A 257 -10.57 1.30 9.57
N TYR A 258 -11.69 0.82 10.10
CA TYR A 258 -13.03 1.09 9.62
C TYR A 258 -14.01 1.15 10.79
N ASP A 259 -15.13 1.82 10.60
CA ASP A 259 -16.26 1.85 11.52
C ASP A 259 -17.53 1.61 10.70
N ASP A 260 -18.33 0.62 11.08
CA ASP A 260 -19.60 0.27 10.41
C ASP A 260 -20.80 0.91 11.11
N SER A 261 -20.57 1.66 12.20
CA SER A 261 -21.63 2.35 12.95
C SER A 261 -21.99 3.75 12.41
N THR A 262 -21.25 4.24 11.41
CA THR A 262 -21.43 5.54 10.75
C THR A 262 -21.26 5.40 9.24
#